data_AF-A0A0F9RND4-F1
#
_entry.id   AF-A0A0F9RND4-F1
#
_cell.length_a   1.000
_cell.length_b   1.000
_cell.length_c   1.000
_cell.angle_alpha   90.00
_cell.angle_beta   90.00
_cell.angle_gamma   90.00
#
_symmetry.space_group_name_H-M   'P 1'
#
loop_
_entity.id
_entity.type
_entity.pdbx_description
1 polymer ?
#
loop_
_entity_poly.entity_id
_entity_poly.type
_entity_poly.pdbx_seq_one_letter_code
_entity_poly.pdbx_strand_id
1 'polypeptide(L)'
;MKLKITLVLLLLAISITMFFVSPFSPFSPYSPQEVLALSPAPQSLKRVADFYFDVATGDVRNHSSVNKFGRNADVDSAAAEDIWDGGVWNEPTVGQVYTMTSTSSADTSDGTGARTVRVSGLLSTTGLLVNETITLNGTSWVTLTNNLQMVHRITVLTAGSGGVNAGTIYAVGNTDGTVTAQINAGNNQTLMAVFKIPAESDGCLLGYYASANKATGQTATVNTILKVKANGEVWQIKEIVGLIKDGSSNITRKYFVPSCFEPLTTVKMTMDSNVDDVDGSAGFDIILHPN
;
A
#
# COMPACT_ATOMS: atom_id res chain seq x y z
N MET A 1 -6.00 -102.54 -33.42
CA MET A 1 -7.44 -102.88 -33.30
C MET A 1 -8.19 -101.61 -32.96
N LYS A 2 -9.11 -101.18 -33.83
CA LYS A 2 -10.02 -100.01 -33.75
C LYS A 2 -9.33 -98.63 -33.89
N LEU A 3 -9.47 -97.85 -34.96
CA LEU A 3 -10.61 -97.35 -35.77
C LEU A 3 -11.23 -96.05 -35.19
N LYS A 4 -11.33 -95.04 -36.08
CA LYS A 4 -12.09 -93.77 -36.05
C LYS A 4 -11.34 -92.54 -35.49
N ILE A 5 -10.85 -91.60 -36.31
CA ILE A 5 -11.56 -90.63 -37.18
C ILE A 5 -12.57 -89.81 -36.36
N THR A 6 -12.26 -88.53 -36.10
CA THR A 6 -13.11 -87.39 -36.51
C THR A 6 -12.24 -86.13 -36.60
N LEU A 7 -12.27 -85.56 -37.80
CA LEU A 7 -11.68 -84.34 -38.29
C LEU A 7 -12.61 -83.15 -37.94
N VAL A 8 -12.10 -82.06 -37.36
CA VAL A 8 -12.66 -80.71 -37.58
C VAL A 8 -11.50 -79.71 -37.67
N LEU A 9 -11.41 -79.07 -38.83
CA LEU A 9 -10.49 -78.01 -39.24
C LEU A 9 -10.78 -76.69 -38.50
N LEU A 10 -9.75 -75.96 -38.05
CA LEU A 10 -9.57 -74.52 -38.37
C LEU A 10 -8.16 -74.00 -38.01
N LEU A 11 -7.51 -73.39 -39.02
CA LEU A 11 -6.44 -72.37 -39.11
C LEU A 11 -5.78 -71.80 -37.82
N LEU A 12 -4.51 -71.37 -37.75
CA LEU A 12 -3.39 -71.17 -38.70
C LEU A 12 -2.09 -70.83 -37.88
N ALA A 13 -0.98 -71.50 -38.20
CA ALA A 13 0.47 -71.13 -38.32
C ALA A 13 1.16 -70.09 -37.35
N ILE A 14 2.49 -69.99 -37.14
CA ILE A 14 3.76 -70.30 -37.85
C ILE A 14 4.90 -70.41 -36.79
N SER A 15 5.99 -71.18 -37.01
CA SER A 15 7.34 -70.82 -36.50
C SER A 15 8.55 -71.55 -37.14
N ILE A 16 9.53 -70.75 -37.64
CA ILE A 16 11.03 -70.80 -37.51
C ILE A 16 11.85 -72.02 -38.02
N THR A 17 12.93 -71.76 -38.80
CA THR A 17 14.35 -72.09 -38.45
C THR A 17 15.44 -71.53 -39.40
N MET A 18 16.66 -71.43 -38.85
CA MET A 18 17.89 -70.68 -39.21
C MET A 18 18.80 -71.24 -40.33
N PHE A 19 19.74 -70.41 -40.83
CA PHE A 19 21.01 -70.83 -41.48
C PHE A 19 22.19 -69.85 -41.22
N PHE A 20 23.41 -70.34 -41.51
CA PHE A 20 24.77 -70.03 -41.02
C PHE A 20 25.65 -69.04 -41.87
N VAL A 21 26.67 -68.44 -41.21
CA VAL A 21 27.99 -67.82 -41.57
C VAL A 21 28.16 -66.70 -42.64
N SER A 22 29.00 -65.73 -42.24
CA SER A 22 29.55 -64.44 -42.74
C SER A 22 30.46 -64.52 -44.01
N PRO A 23 31.11 -63.45 -44.58
CA PRO A 23 31.57 -62.18 -43.95
C PRO A 23 31.62 -60.88 -44.81
N PHE A 24 32.16 -59.83 -44.17
CA PHE A 24 32.57 -58.50 -44.66
C PHE A 24 31.50 -57.41 -44.77
N SER A 25 31.65 -56.38 -43.94
CA SER A 25 32.10 -55.02 -44.35
C SER A 25 32.03 -54.06 -43.14
N PRO A 26 32.62 -52.85 -43.20
CA PRO A 26 33.55 -52.34 -42.20
C PRO A 26 32.85 -51.60 -41.05
N PHE A 27 33.60 -51.46 -39.96
CA PHE A 27 33.34 -50.56 -38.85
C PHE A 27 32.86 -49.17 -39.33
N SER A 28 31.62 -48.83 -38.94
CA SER A 28 31.23 -47.44 -38.63
C SER A 28 30.69 -47.45 -37.21
N PRO A 29 31.43 -46.94 -36.21
CA PRO A 29 31.00 -46.99 -34.82
C PRO A 29 30.24 -45.71 -34.47
N TYR A 30 29.08 -45.43 -35.06
CA TYR A 30 28.17 -44.41 -34.53
C TYR A 30 26.74 -44.69 -34.99
N SER A 31 26.03 -45.56 -34.27
CA SER A 31 24.57 -45.44 -34.19
C SER A 31 24.27 -44.23 -33.31
N PRO A 32 23.47 -43.25 -33.75
CA PRO A 32 22.89 -42.31 -32.81
C PRO A 32 22.02 -43.12 -31.85
N GLN A 33 22.46 -43.28 -30.61
CA GLN A 33 21.58 -43.67 -29.52
C GLN A 33 20.48 -42.61 -29.49
N GLU A 34 19.22 -43.03 -29.53
CA GLU A 34 18.10 -42.13 -29.25
C GLU A 34 18.34 -41.52 -27.87
N VAL A 35 18.81 -40.25 -27.86
CA VAL A 35 18.81 -39.46 -26.65
C VAL A 35 17.34 -39.26 -26.34
N LEU A 36 16.84 -40.04 -25.38
CA LEU A 36 15.61 -39.72 -24.67
C LEU A 36 15.79 -38.30 -24.15
N ALA A 37 15.30 -37.34 -24.92
CA ALA A 37 15.14 -35.99 -24.45
C ALA A 37 14.14 -36.11 -23.30
N LEU A 38 14.66 -36.18 -22.08
CA LEU A 38 13.98 -35.60 -20.94
C LEU A 38 13.77 -34.14 -21.34
N SER A 39 12.65 -33.88 -21.99
CA SER A 39 12.08 -32.53 -22.02
C SER A 39 12.23 -32.04 -20.59
N PRO A 40 12.87 -30.89 -20.33
CA PRO A 40 12.80 -30.32 -19.01
C PRO A 40 11.31 -30.22 -18.72
N ALA A 41 10.83 -31.01 -17.75
CA ALA A 41 9.48 -30.82 -17.24
C ALA A 41 9.39 -29.32 -16.93
N PRO A 42 8.32 -28.61 -17.33
CA PRO A 42 8.17 -27.22 -16.96
C PRO A 42 8.37 -27.17 -15.44
N GLN A 43 9.50 -26.60 -15.02
CA GLN A 43 9.73 -26.37 -13.62
C GLN A 43 8.65 -25.38 -13.26
N SER A 44 7.59 -25.85 -12.62
CA SER A 44 6.70 -25.00 -11.85
C SER A 44 7.65 -24.18 -10.99
N LEU A 45 7.82 -22.90 -11.34
CA LEU A 45 8.60 -21.98 -10.54
C LEU A 45 7.92 -22.03 -9.18
N LYS A 46 8.53 -22.74 -8.24
CA LYS A 46 8.10 -22.73 -6.85
C LYS A 46 8.36 -21.31 -6.40
N ARG A 47 7.37 -20.42 -6.55
CA ARG A 47 7.42 -19.07 -6.01
C ARG A 47 7.84 -19.23 -4.56
N VAL A 48 8.92 -18.57 -4.16
CA VAL A 48 9.21 -18.42 -2.74
C VAL A 48 8.05 -17.60 -2.21
N ALA A 49 7.16 -18.23 -1.44
CA ALA A 49 6.02 -17.55 -0.86
C ALA A 49 6.55 -16.47 0.08
N ASP A 50 6.33 -15.22 -0.29
CA ASP A 50 6.56 -14.06 0.56
C ASP A 50 5.19 -13.48 0.84
N PHE A 51 4.73 -13.69 2.08
CA PHE A 51 3.41 -13.27 2.51
C PHE A 51 3.14 -11.79 2.21
N TYR A 52 4.12 -10.91 2.42
CA TYR A 52 3.91 -9.48 2.22
C TYR A 52 3.78 -9.11 0.75
N PHE A 53 4.57 -9.77 -0.12
CA PHE A 53 4.42 -9.63 -1.56
C PHE A 53 3.07 -10.15 -2.04
N ASP A 54 2.64 -11.30 -1.52
CA ASP A 54 1.37 -11.93 -1.88
C ASP A 54 0.16 -11.11 -1.41
N VAL A 55 0.25 -10.43 -0.26
CA VAL A 55 -0.76 -9.45 0.17
C VAL A 55 -0.77 -8.24 -0.77
N ALA A 56 0.40 -7.74 -1.18
CA ALA A 56 0.50 -6.59 -2.08
C ALA A 56 -0.03 -6.88 -3.50
N THR A 57 0.10 -8.12 -3.99
CA THR A 57 -0.45 -8.55 -5.29
C THR A 57 -1.93 -8.95 -5.22
N GLY A 58 -2.50 -9.06 -4.02
CA GLY A 58 -3.88 -9.49 -3.81
C GLY A 58 -4.08 -11.02 -3.89
N ASP A 59 -3.00 -11.80 -3.81
CA ASP A 59 -3.05 -13.27 -3.79
C ASP A 59 -3.54 -13.81 -2.44
N VAL A 60 -3.39 -13.04 -1.35
CA VAL A 60 -3.89 -13.40 -0.02
C VAL A 60 -5.30 -12.84 0.17
N ARG A 61 -6.28 -13.75 0.26
CA ARG A 61 -7.69 -13.40 0.40
C ARG A 61 -7.94 -12.52 1.62
N ASN A 62 -8.74 -11.46 1.42
CA ASN A 62 -9.19 -10.52 2.45
C ASN A 62 -8.06 -9.79 3.21
N HIS A 63 -6.83 -9.84 2.69
CA HIS A 63 -5.73 -9.06 3.24
C HIS A 63 -5.43 -7.90 2.31
N SER A 64 -5.00 -6.77 2.89
CA SER A 64 -4.47 -5.66 2.12
C SER A 64 -3.36 -4.96 2.89
N SER A 65 -2.56 -4.16 2.20
CA SER A 65 -1.50 -3.36 2.81
C SER A 65 -1.84 -1.89 2.74
N VAL A 66 -1.44 -1.16 3.78
CA VAL A 66 -1.59 0.27 3.91
C VAL A 66 -0.23 0.85 4.26
N ASN A 67 0.34 1.61 3.31
CA ASN A 67 1.56 2.38 3.53
C ASN A 67 1.21 3.85 3.68
N LYS A 68 1.43 4.40 4.86
CA LYS A 68 1.13 5.80 5.16
C LYS A 68 2.42 6.56 5.33
N PHE A 69 2.45 7.76 4.79
CA PHE A 69 3.59 8.66 4.86
C PHE A 69 3.10 10.09 4.84
N GLY A 70 3.84 10.96 5.50
CA GLY A 70 3.57 12.39 5.55
C GLY A 70 4.85 13.17 5.78
N ARG A 71 4.71 14.49 5.71
CA ARG A 71 5.75 15.45 5.99
C ARG A 71 5.11 16.71 6.56
N ASN A 72 5.66 17.21 7.65
CA ASN A 72 5.44 18.55 8.14
C ASN A 72 6.78 19.28 8.05
N ALA A 73 6.86 20.31 7.21
CA ALA A 73 8.11 21.00 6.93
C ALA A 73 8.51 22.02 8.02
N ASP A 74 7.64 22.23 9.01
CA ASP A 74 7.70 23.38 9.92
C ASP A 74 7.22 22.99 11.33
N VAL A 75 7.83 21.95 11.92
CA VAL A 75 7.54 21.54 13.30
C VAL A 75 8.19 22.50 14.28
N ASP A 76 7.35 23.16 15.07
CA ASP A 76 7.78 24.18 16.03
C ASP A 76 7.94 23.67 17.48
N SER A 77 8.67 24.44 18.30
CA SER A 77 8.94 24.08 19.71
C SER A 77 7.79 24.36 20.67
N ALA A 78 6.80 25.15 20.23
CA ALA A 78 5.69 25.56 21.08
C ALA A 78 4.69 24.42 21.35
N ALA A 79 4.57 23.45 20.44
CA ALA A 79 3.68 22.31 20.57
C ALA A 79 4.13 21.14 19.70
N ALA A 80 3.83 19.92 20.16
CA ALA A 80 4.00 18.74 19.32
C ALA A 80 3.02 18.78 18.14
N GLU A 81 3.55 18.62 16.93
CA GLU A 81 2.78 18.66 15.68
C GLU A 81 2.72 17.30 14.99
N ASP A 82 1.72 17.12 14.14
CA ASP A 82 1.50 15.85 13.46
C ASP A 82 2.19 15.82 12.10
N ILE A 83 2.48 14.62 11.62
CA ILE A 83 3.17 14.43 10.34
C ILE A 83 2.16 14.38 9.20
N TRP A 84 1.77 15.57 8.74
CA TRP A 84 0.90 15.80 7.59
C TRP A 84 1.12 17.21 6.99
N ASP A 85 0.45 17.55 5.88
CA ASP A 85 0.63 18.84 5.18
C ASP A 85 0.28 20.11 6.01
N GLY A 86 -0.31 19.97 7.20
CA GLY A 86 -0.59 21.05 8.14
C GLY A 86 0.24 20.93 9.43
N GLY A 87 -0.20 21.57 10.52
CA GLY A 87 0.46 21.51 11.84
C GLY A 87 -0.15 20.43 12.75
N VAL A 88 -0.92 20.84 13.76
CA VAL A 88 -1.65 19.90 14.62
C VAL A 88 -2.85 19.28 13.88
N TRP A 89 -2.91 17.95 13.81
CA TRP A 89 -4.03 17.22 13.21
C TRP A 89 -5.11 16.93 14.24
N ASN A 90 -6.30 17.49 13.99
CA ASN A 90 -7.47 17.31 14.83
C ASN A 90 -8.37 16.21 14.25
N GLU A 91 -8.67 15.21 15.08
CA GLU A 91 -9.58 14.13 14.67
C GLU A 91 -11.01 14.66 14.54
N PRO A 92 -11.72 14.37 13.43
CA PRO A 92 -13.15 14.66 13.32
C PRO A 92 -13.94 14.06 14.49
N THR A 93 -14.74 14.88 15.15
CA THR A 93 -15.53 14.44 16.32
C THR A 93 -16.76 13.62 15.92
N VAL A 94 -17.28 13.86 14.72
CA VAL A 94 -18.44 13.18 14.13
C VAL A 94 -18.20 12.97 12.63
N GLY A 95 -18.93 12.01 12.06
CA GLY A 95 -19.02 11.89 10.61
C GLY A 95 -19.65 13.12 9.98
N GLN A 96 -19.01 13.67 8.96
CA GLN A 96 -19.47 14.88 8.29
C GLN A 96 -19.21 14.84 6.79
N VAL A 97 -19.95 15.68 6.06
CA VAL A 97 -19.65 15.97 4.67
C VAL A 97 -18.50 16.97 4.62
N TYR A 98 -17.59 16.80 3.66
CA TYR A 98 -16.49 17.72 3.44
C TYR A 98 -16.76 18.59 2.21
N THR A 99 -16.28 19.83 2.25
CA THR A 99 -16.22 20.72 1.10
C THR A 99 -14.77 20.95 0.69
N MET A 100 -14.55 20.95 -0.61
CA MET A 100 -13.26 21.08 -1.24
C MET A 100 -13.12 22.47 -1.85
N THR A 101 -11.97 23.12 -1.65
CA THR A 101 -11.65 24.41 -2.29
C THR A 101 -10.15 24.53 -2.54
N SER A 102 -9.75 25.34 -3.53
CA SER A 102 -8.35 25.70 -3.76
C SER A 102 -8.10 27.17 -3.45
N THR A 103 -6.86 27.49 -3.10
CA THR A 103 -6.35 28.87 -3.07
C THR A 103 -6.11 29.46 -4.46
N SER A 104 -6.16 28.65 -5.52
CA SER A 104 -5.91 29.08 -6.90
C SER A 104 -7.13 28.88 -7.79
N SER A 105 -7.51 29.92 -8.54
CA SER A 105 -8.56 29.83 -9.58
C SER A 105 -8.16 28.94 -10.77
N ALA A 106 -6.87 28.62 -10.92
CA ALA A 106 -6.39 27.71 -11.94
C ALA A 106 -6.70 26.23 -11.63
N ASP A 107 -7.05 25.88 -10.39
CA ASP A 107 -7.47 24.53 -10.01
C ASP A 107 -8.96 24.32 -10.26
N THR A 108 -9.37 24.35 -11.52
CA THR A 108 -10.77 24.24 -11.98
C THR A 108 -10.86 23.37 -13.23
N SER A 109 -12.07 22.92 -13.61
CA SER A 109 -12.31 22.00 -14.75
C SER A 109 -11.57 22.35 -16.04
N ASP A 110 -11.54 23.65 -16.38
CA ASP A 110 -10.89 24.19 -17.58
C ASP A 110 -9.57 24.91 -17.30
N GLY A 111 -9.12 24.86 -16.04
CA GLY A 111 -7.92 25.53 -15.58
C GLY A 111 -6.63 24.84 -16.02
N THR A 112 -5.51 25.53 -15.76
CA THR A 112 -4.16 25.01 -15.99
C THR A 112 -3.66 24.13 -14.84
N GLY A 113 -4.26 24.24 -13.65
CA GLY A 113 -3.92 23.47 -12.45
C GLY A 113 -4.68 22.14 -12.35
N ALA A 114 -4.93 21.69 -11.12
CA ALA A 114 -5.70 20.46 -10.85
C ALA A 114 -7.16 20.60 -11.27
N ARG A 115 -7.70 19.56 -11.92
CA ARG A 115 -9.07 19.55 -12.46
C ARG A 115 -9.96 18.60 -11.68
N THR A 116 -9.50 17.37 -11.49
CA THR A 116 -10.23 16.36 -10.70
C THR A 116 -9.37 15.79 -9.60
N VAL A 117 -10.00 15.51 -8.46
CA VAL A 117 -9.38 14.84 -7.32
C VAL A 117 -10.17 13.61 -6.91
N ARG A 118 -9.47 12.57 -6.49
CA ARG A 118 -10.04 11.42 -5.78
C ARG A 118 -9.84 11.59 -4.30
N VAL A 119 -10.93 11.59 -3.55
CA VAL A 119 -10.94 11.55 -2.09
C VAL A 119 -11.17 10.11 -1.65
N SER A 120 -10.26 9.57 -0.85
CA SER A 120 -10.40 8.30 -0.16
C SER A 120 -10.63 8.56 1.33
N GLY A 121 -11.58 7.86 1.93
CA GLY A 121 -11.91 8.02 3.35
C GLY A 121 -12.78 6.90 3.89
N LEU A 122 -13.17 7.01 5.15
CA LEU A 122 -14.09 6.10 5.81
C LEU A 122 -15.50 6.68 5.81
N LEU A 123 -16.49 5.92 5.35
CA LEU A 123 -17.89 6.28 5.52
C LEU A 123 -18.25 6.38 6.99
N SER A 124 -18.99 7.41 7.37
CA SER A 124 -19.43 7.57 8.76
C SER A 124 -20.46 6.55 9.21
N THR A 125 -21.27 6.04 8.29
CA THR A 125 -22.37 5.11 8.60
C THR A 125 -21.89 3.69 8.81
N THR A 126 -20.86 3.26 8.08
CA THR A 126 -20.41 1.88 8.05
C THR A 126 -18.96 1.69 8.48
N GLY A 127 -18.14 2.75 8.50
CA GLY A 127 -16.71 2.66 8.73
C GLY A 127 -15.94 1.94 7.62
N LEU A 128 -16.54 1.77 6.43
CA LEU A 128 -15.90 1.15 5.27
C LEU A 128 -15.14 2.18 4.43
N LEU A 129 -14.09 1.74 3.75
CA LEU A 129 -13.33 2.57 2.82
C LEU A 129 -14.16 2.89 1.58
N VAL A 130 -14.18 4.17 1.19
CA VAL A 130 -14.79 4.62 -0.05
C VAL A 130 -13.87 5.57 -0.80
N ASN A 131 -14.11 5.68 -2.11
CA ASN A 131 -13.49 6.65 -2.98
C ASN A 131 -14.56 7.50 -3.67
N GLU A 132 -14.35 8.80 -3.72
CA GLU A 132 -15.18 9.74 -4.45
C GLU A 132 -14.32 10.59 -5.37
N THR A 133 -14.73 10.78 -6.62
CA THR A 133 -14.05 11.68 -7.56
C THR A 133 -14.89 12.93 -7.73
N ILE A 134 -14.28 14.10 -7.53
CA ILE A 134 -14.92 15.38 -7.76
C ILE A 134 -14.15 16.21 -8.77
N THR A 135 -14.84 17.14 -9.41
CA THR A 135 -14.25 18.18 -10.26
C THR A 135 -14.10 19.46 -9.43
N LEU A 136 -12.91 20.03 -9.38
CA LEU A 136 -12.63 21.27 -8.66
C LEU A 136 -13.22 22.47 -9.40
N ASN A 137 -13.48 23.54 -8.65
CA ASN A 137 -14.03 24.80 -9.18
C ASN A 137 -13.21 26.03 -8.69
N GLY A 138 -11.88 25.90 -8.72
CA GLY A 138 -10.96 26.93 -8.27
C GLY A 138 -11.16 27.27 -6.79
N THR A 139 -11.39 28.55 -6.52
CA THR A 139 -11.65 29.07 -5.17
C THR A 139 -13.09 28.87 -4.69
N SER A 140 -13.97 28.29 -5.51
CA SER A 140 -15.34 27.99 -5.14
C SER A 140 -15.45 26.61 -4.49
N TRP A 141 -16.28 26.51 -3.46
CA TRP A 141 -16.50 25.27 -2.71
C TRP A 141 -17.20 24.19 -3.54
N VAL A 142 -16.69 22.95 -3.47
CA VAL A 142 -17.29 21.77 -4.07
C VAL A 142 -17.55 20.73 -2.98
N THR A 143 -18.82 20.40 -2.76
CA THR A 143 -19.24 19.48 -1.68
C THR A 143 -19.11 18.03 -2.10
N LEU A 144 -18.56 17.19 -1.23
CA LEU A 144 -18.60 15.74 -1.39
C LEU A 144 -20.02 15.20 -1.20
N THR A 145 -20.31 14.08 -1.86
CA THR A 145 -21.56 13.33 -1.72
C THR A 145 -21.51 12.45 -0.48
N ASN A 146 -20.36 11.84 -0.21
CA ASN A 146 -20.20 10.95 0.93
C ASN A 146 -20.03 11.72 2.24
N ASN A 147 -20.72 11.24 3.29
CA ASN A 147 -20.44 11.65 4.66
C ASN A 147 -19.31 10.75 5.20
N LEU A 148 -18.19 11.37 5.56
CA LEU A 148 -16.97 10.68 5.95
C LEU A 148 -16.70 10.88 7.44
N GLN A 149 -16.33 9.79 8.12
CA GLN A 149 -15.74 9.87 9.46
C GLN A 149 -14.32 10.44 9.41
N MET A 150 -13.58 10.11 8.35
CA MET A 150 -12.19 10.54 8.21
C MET A 150 -11.77 10.50 6.74
N VAL A 151 -11.03 11.52 6.31
CA VAL A 151 -10.34 11.53 5.01
C VAL A 151 -8.96 10.86 5.18
N HIS A 152 -8.64 9.90 4.32
CA HIS A 152 -7.39 9.13 4.36
C HIS A 152 -6.36 9.57 3.33
N ARG A 153 -6.81 10.02 2.15
CA ARG A 153 -5.94 10.49 1.07
C ARG A 153 -6.76 11.31 0.10
N ILE A 154 -6.18 12.38 -0.42
CA ILE A 154 -6.69 13.06 -1.61
C ILE A 154 -5.58 13.00 -2.65
N THR A 155 -5.93 12.70 -3.90
CA THR A 155 -4.99 12.61 -5.02
C THR A 155 -5.58 13.33 -6.23
N VAL A 156 -4.80 14.22 -6.84
CA VAL A 156 -5.13 14.83 -8.13
C VAL A 156 -5.07 13.75 -9.21
N LEU A 157 -6.18 13.54 -9.92
CA LEU A 157 -6.26 12.56 -11.00
C LEU A 157 -5.98 13.18 -12.36
N THR A 158 -6.43 14.43 -12.57
CA THR A 158 -6.22 15.16 -13.82
C THR A 158 -5.85 16.60 -13.53
N ALA A 159 -5.01 17.17 -14.39
CA ALA A 159 -4.59 18.56 -14.36
C ALA A 159 -4.56 19.12 -15.79
N GLY A 160 -4.58 20.45 -15.92
CA GLY A 160 -4.38 21.14 -17.18
C GLY A 160 -2.90 21.19 -17.59
N SER A 161 -2.53 22.20 -18.37
CA SER A 161 -1.16 22.35 -18.90
C SER A 161 -0.08 22.52 -17.83
N GLY A 162 -0.43 22.90 -16.60
CA GLY A 162 0.50 23.00 -15.48
C GLY A 162 0.90 21.64 -14.87
N GLY A 163 0.13 20.58 -15.13
CA GLY A 163 0.44 19.21 -14.69
C GLY A 163 0.34 18.94 -13.18
N VAL A 164 0.11 19.97 -12.37
CA VAL A 164 0.01 19.89 -10.90
C VAL A 164 -1.08 20.81 -10.35
N ASN A 165 -1.50 20.62 -9.09
CA ASN A 165 -2.30 21.61 -8.39
C ASN A 165 -1.51 22.92 -8.23
N ALA A 166 -2.10 24.03 -8.69
CA ALA A 166 -1.48 25.35 -8.68
C ALA A 166 -1.56 26.02 -7.30
N GLY A 167 -2.62 25.78 -6.55
CA GLY A 167 -2.79 26.23 -5.17
C GLY A 167 -2.87 25.08 -4.18
N THR A 168 -2.91 25.42 -2.90
CA THR A 168 -3.27 24.47 -1.84
C THR A 168 -4.75 24.13 -1.94
N ILE A 169 -5.07 22.84 -1.97
CA ILE A 169 -6.44 22.31 -1.99
C ILE A 169 -6.78 21.82 -0.59
N TYR A 170 -7.87 22.31 0.00
CA TYR A 170 -8.33 21.94 1.33
C TYR A 170 -9.56 21.03 1.28
N ALA A 171 -9.66 20.10 2.23
CA ALA A 171 -10.89 19.45 2.62
C ALA A 171 -11.35 19.98 3.97
N VAL A 172 -12.46 20.72 3.97
CA VAL A 172 -13.01 21.37 5.16
C VAL A 172 -14.25 20.62 5.62
N GLY A 173 -14.29 20.25 6.90
CA GLY A 173 -15.48 19.65 7.51
C GLY A 173 -16.62 20.66 7.59
N ASN A 174 -17.79 20.32 7.05
CA ASN A 174 -18.94 21.25 7.04
C ASN A 174 -19.54 21.50 8.43
N THR A 175 -19.29 20.60 9.39
CA THR A 175 -19.86 20.68 10.73
C THR A 175 -18.98 21.49 11.68
N ASP A 176 -17.66 21.32 11.61
CA ASP A 176 -16.72 21.92 12.55
C ASP A 176 -15.76 22.94 11.92
N GLY A 177 -15.77 23.08 10.59
CA GLY A 177 -14.88 23.98 9.85
C GLY A 177 -13.41 23.53 9.88
N THR A 178 -13.12 22.33 10.38
CA THR A 178 -11.74 21.87 10.52
C THR A 178 -11.18 21.38 9.19
N VAL A 179 -9.92 21.70 8.93
CA VAL A 179 -9.16 21.09 7.84
C VAL A 179 -8.51 19.82 8.40
N THR A 180 -8.89 18.66 7.86
CA THR A 180 -8.30 17.37 8.27
C THR A 180 -7.52 16.68 7.15
N ALA A 181 -7.55 17.27 5.96
CA ALA A 181 -6.74 16.90 4.81
C ALA A 181 -6.51 18.11 3.90
N GLN A 182 -5.30 18.27 3.37
CA GLN A 182 -4.98 19.27 2.36
C GLN A 182 -3.89 18.77 1.42
N ILE A 183 -3.82 19.32 0.21
CA ILE A 183 -2.74 19.10 -0.74
C ILE A 183 -2.02 20.43 -0.89
N ASN A 184 -0.79 20.54 -0.40
CA ASN A 184 0.02 21.74 -0.64
C ASN A 184 0.32 21.91 -2.14
N ALA A 185 0.51 23.16 -2.59
CA ALA A 185 0.75 23.49 -4.00
C ALA A 185 1.86 22.61 -4.60
N GLY A 186 1.60 22.00 -5.76
CA GLY A 186 2.54 21.14 -6.47
C GLY A 186 2.62 19.68 -6.02
N ASN A 187 2.05 19.30 -4.87
CA ASN A 187 2.21 17.94 -4.34
C ASN A 187 1.35 16.88 -5.05
N ASN A 188 0.24 17.27 -5.69
CA ASN A 188 -0.76 16.37 -6.31
C ASN A 188 -1.35 15.28 -5.40
N GLN A 189 -0.99 15.23 -4.13
CA GLN A 189 -1.59 14.36 -3.14
C GLN A 189 -1.37 14.89 -1.73
N THR A 190 -2.19 14.43 -0.79
CA THR A 190 -1.94 14.68 0.62
C THR A 190 -0.74 13.85 1.09
N LEU A 191 0.11 14.46 1.91
CA LEU A 191 1.15 13.89 2.74
C LEU A 191 0.56 13.80 4.15
N MET A 192 0.31 12.58 4.64
CA MET A 192 -0.29 12.36 5.96
C MET A 192 -0.03 10.96 6.48
N ALA A 193 0.74 10.89 7.56
CA ALA A 193 0.95 9.69 8.37
C ALA A 193 -0.14 9.57 9.44
N VAL A 194 -1.40 9.55 8.99
CA VAL A 194 -2.60 9.44 9.83
C VAL A 194 -3.58 8.47 9.17
N PHE A 195 -4.06 7.46 9.89
CA PHE A 195 -4.95 6.43 9.35
C PHE A 195 -5.87 5.89 10.42
N LYS A 196 -7.15 5.67 10.08
CA LYS A 196 -8.09 4.92 10.92
C LYS A 196 -8.37 3.58 10.27
N ILE A 197 -8.31 2.50 11.06
CA ILE A 197 -8.54 1.15 10.58
C ILE A 197 -10.02 1.01 10.19
N PRO A 198 -10.36 0.47 9.01
CA PRO A 198 -11.76 0.27 8.59
C PRO A 198 -12.52 -0.67 9.53
N ALA A 199 -13.85 -0.53 9.59
CA ALA A 199 -14.69 -1.33 10.50
C ALA A 199 -14.68 -2.84 10.23
N GLU A 200 -14.31 -3.28 9.02
CA GLU A 200 -14.31 -4.67 8.60
C GLU A 200 -12.95 -5.38 8.73
N SER A 201 -11.96 -4.71 9.33
CA SER A 201 -10.60 -5.23 9.41
C SER A 201 -9.94 -4.91 10.73
N ASP A 202 -9.06 -5.80 11.16
CA ASP A 202 -8.02 -5.48 12.12
C ASP A 202 -6.77 -4.99 11.38
N GLY A 203 -5.97 -4.17 12.06
CA GLY A 203 -4.74 -3.62 11.48
C GLY A 203 -3.51 -3.97 12.30
N CYS A 204 -2.59 -4.72 11.69
CA CYS A 204 -1.29 -5.05 12.29
C CYS A 204 -0.19 -4.12 11.78
N LEU A 205 0.33 -3.29 12.68
CA LEU A 205 1.46 -2.39 12.43
C LEU A 205 2.77 -3.19 12.36
N LEU A 206 3.40 -3.19 11.20
CA LEU A 206 4.67 -3.89 10.96
C LEU A 206 5.88 -3.06 11.40
N GLY A 207 5.75 -1.74 11.33
CA GLY A 207 6.83 -0.82 11.65
C GLY A 207 6.51 0.59 11.20
N TYR A 208 7.43 1.49 11.54
CA TYR A 208 7.38 2.89 11.14
C TYR A 208 8.79 3.43 10.89
N TYR A 209 8.86 4.56 10.22
CA TYR A 209 10.08 5.34 10.09
C TYR A 209 9.80 6.80 10.40
N ALA A 210 10.85 7.51 10.76
CA ALA A 210 10.80 8.95 10.95
C ALA A 210 12.16 9.57 10.63
N SER A 211 12.15 10.80 10.16
CA SER A 211 13.34 11.60 9.90
C SER A 211 13.08 13.06 10.25
N ALA A 212 14.10 13.71 10.80
CA ALA A 212 14.08 15.13 11.09
C ALA A 212 15.24 15.82 10.36
N ASN A 213 14.93 16.92 9.70
CA ASN A 213 15.83 17.82 9.02
C ASN A 213 15.66 19.24 9.58
N LYS A 214 16.71 20.05 9.46
CA LYS A 214 16.82 21.45 9.93
C LYS A 214 18.04 22.05 9.22
N ALA A 215 18.12 23.37 9.07
CA ALA A 215 19.27 23.99 8.41
C ALA A 215 20.62 23.63 9.09
N THR A 216 21.68 23.57 8.30
CA THR A 216 23.05 23.27 8.75
C THR A 216 23.51 24.26 9.83
N GLY A 217 24.17 23.77 10.88
CA GLY A 217 24.69 24.60 11.98
C GLY A 217 23.70 24.85 13.13
N GLN A 218 22.52 24.22 13.10
CA GLN A 218 21.55 24.25 14.20
C GLN A 218 21.33 22.84 14.76
N THR A 219 21.39 22.71 16.09
CA THR A 219 21.10 21.45 16.79
C THR A 219 19.64 21.41 17.21
N ALA A 220 18.98 20.30 16.90
CA ALA A 220 17.62 20.02 17.35
C ALA A 220 17.58 18.66 18.06
N THR A 221 16.78 18.58 19.10
CA THR A 221 16.35 17.33 19.72
C THR A 221 14.88 17.17 19.40
N VAL A 222 14.56 16.09 18.71
CA VAL A 222 13.21 15.81 18.20
C VAL A 222 12.75 14.48 18.76
N ASN A 223 11.61 14.45 19.42
CA ASN A 223 10.93 13.22 19.76
C ASN A 223 9.96 12.86 18.64
N THR A 224 10.17 11.68 18.05
CA THR A 224 9.22 11.06 17.15
C THR A 224 8.29 10.17 17.95
N ILE A 225 6.97 10.35 17.80
CA ILE A 225 5.97 9.76 18.68
C ILE A 225 4.94 9.02 17.84
N LEU A 226 4.79 7.72 18.09
CA LEU A 226 3.70 6.90 17.56
C LEU A 226 2.51 6.99 18.53
N LYS A 227 1.40 7.55 18.05
CA LYS A 227 0.15 7.66 18.84
C LYS A 227 -0.93 6.78 18.24
N VAL A 228 -1.65 6.10 19.13
CA VAL A 228 -2.77 5.22 18.78
C VAL A 228 -3.96 5.56 19.66
N LYS A 229 -5.15 5.62 19.08
CA LYS A 229 -6.40 5.83 19.78
C LYS A 229 -7.39 4.74 19.36
N ALA A 230 -7.61 3.78 20.25
CA ALA A 230 -8.64 2.77 20.04
C ALA A 230 -10.04 3.42 20.04
N ASN A 231 -11.01 2.74 19.44
CA ASN A 231 -12.36 3.28 19.33
C ASN A 231 -12.98 3.53 20.73
N GLY A 232 -13.43 4.76 20.99
CA GLY A 232 -13.96 5.16 22.29
C GLY A 232 -12.92 5.44 23.37
N GLU A 233 -11.62 5.30 23.08
CA GLU A 233 -10.54 5.60 24.02
C GLU A 233 -9.90 6.98 23.76
N VAL A 234 -8.87 7.30 24.54
CA VAL A 234 -8.02 8.49 24.37
C VAL A 234 -6.72 8.13 23.66
N TRP A 235 -5.99 9.13 23.16
CA TRP A 235 -4.68 8.92 22.56
C TRP A 235 -3.68 8.30 23.55
N GLN A 236 -3.09 7.19 23.17
CA GLN A 236 -2.03 6.51 23.88
C GLN A 236 -0.74 6.56 23.06
N ILE A 237 0.36 6.86 23.73
CA ILE A 237 1.68 6.77 23.13
C ILE A 237 2.09 5.29 23.12
N LYS A 238 2.44 4.78 21.95
CA LYS A 238 2.95 3.40 21.80
C LYS A 238 4.47 3.36 21.70
N GLU A 239 5.09 4.41 21.18
CA GLU A 239 6.54 4.53 21.13
C GLU A 239 6.97 6.00 21.10
N ILE A 240 8.12 6.30 21.72
CA ILE A 240 8.84 7.56 21.58
C ILE A 240 10.28 7.23 21.24
N VAL A 241 10.80 7.82 20.17
CA VAL A 241 12.23 7.75 19.84
C VAL A 241 12.77 9.16 19.67
N GLY A 242 13.79 9.49 20.45
CA GLY A 242 14.54 10.72 20.32
C GLY A 242 15.51 10.65 19.15
N LEU A 243 15.49 11.69 18.32
CA LEU A 243 16.48 11.98 17.30
C LEU A 243 17.25 13.22 17.76
N ILE A 244 18.56 13.10 17.89
CA ILE A 244 19.45 14.25 18.07
C ILE A 244 20.00 14.59 16.69
N LYS A 245 19.97 15.85 16.32
CA LYS A 245 20.33 16.30 14.99
C LYS A 245 21.52 17.27 15.00
N ASP A 246 22.51 16.94 14.18
CA ASP A 246 23.42 17.83 13.46
C ASP A 246 23.42 17.37 11.98
N GLY A 247 22.70 18.05 11.09
CA GLY A 247 22.39 17.54 9.74
C GLY A 247 21.10 16.70 9.64
N SER A 248 21.10 15.52 9.02
CA SER A 248 19.89 14.68 8.88
C SER A 248 19.93 13.51 9.84
N SER A 249 18.84 13.30 10.59
CA SER A 249 18.69 12.14 11.48
C SER A 249 17.44 11.36 11.09
N ASN A 250 17.56 10.03 11.00
CA ASN A 250 16.44 9.15 10.70
C ASN A 250 16.47 7.89 11.57
N ILE A 251 15.29 7.31 11.76
CA ILE A 251 15.10 6.02 12.40
C ILE A 251 14.14 5.17 11.58
N THR A 252 14.39 3.87 11.59
CA THR A 252 13.44 2.88 11.11
C THR A 252 13.23 1.86 12.21
N ARG A 253 11.98 1.68 12.62
CA ARG A 253 11.56 0.73 13.62
C ARG A 253 10.74 -0.36 12.96
N LYS A 254 11.25 -1.59 13.02
CA LYS A 254 10.51 -2.80 12.62
C LYS A 254 10.07 -3.57 13.85
N TYR A 255 8.85 -4.06 13.86
CA TYR A 255 8.34 -4.94 14.90
C TYR A 255 8.57 -6.39 14.49
N PHE A 256 9.27 -7.17 15.33
CA PHE A 256 9.41 -8.61 15.13
C PHE A 256 8.08 -9.35 15.35
N VAL A 257 7.30 -8.88 16.31
CA VAL A 257 5.91 -9.26 16.53
C VAL A 257 5.06 -8.03 16.26
N PRO A 258 4.27 -7.99 15.17
CA PRO A 258 3.43 -6.84 14.83
C PRO A 258 2.51 -6.45 15.98
N SER A 259 2.29 -5.15 16.16
CA SER A 259 1.28 -4.65 17.08
C SER A 259 -0.05 -4.55 16.34
N CYS A 260 -1.01 -5.40 16.67
CA CYS A 260 -2.33 -5.41 16.04
C CYS A 260 -3.34 -4.58 16.83
N PHE A 261 -4.27 -3.96 16.11
CA PHE A 261 -5.27 -3.07 16.66
C PHE A 261 -6.65 -3.42 16.09
N GLU A 262 -7.64 -3.32 16.96
CA GLU A 262 -9.07 -3.51 16.66
C GLU A 262 -9.58 -2.49 15.62
N PRO A 263 -10.74 -2.75 14.99
CA PRO A 263 -11.32 -1.86 13.99
C PRO A 263 -11.58 -0.46 14.55
N LEU A 264 -11.60 0.54 13.67
CA LEU A 264 -11.82 1.95 13.99
C LEU A 264 -10.77 2.59 14.91
N THR A 265 -9.66 1.89 15.18
CA THR A 265 -8.50 2.46 15.84
C THR A 265 -7.77 3.45 14.92
N THR A 266 -7.47 4.65 15.43
CA THR A 266 -6.68 5.67 14.72
C THR A 266 -5.21 5.55 15.09
N VAL A 267 -4.33 5.56 14.09
CA VAL A 267 -2.87 5.58 14.22
C VAL A 267 -2.33 6.84 13.58
N LYS A 268 -1.42 7.55 14.27
CA LYS A 268 -0.74 8.73 13.72
C LYS A 268 0.70 8.87 14.19
N MET A 269 1.49 9.57 13.39
CA MET A 269 2.84 10.02 13.75
C MET A 269 2.81 11.50 14.16
N THR A 270 3.46 11.81 15.28
CA THR A 270 3.66 13.16 15.80
C THR A 270 5.16 13.41 15.98
N MET A 271 5.61 14.65 15.84
CA MET A 271 6.93 15.11 16.27
C MET A 271 6.81 16.22 17.30
N ASP A 272 7.72 16.19 18.27
CA ASP A 272 7.87 17.21 19.30
C ASP A 272 9.32 17.69 19.28
N SER A 273 9.52 18.98 19.02
CA SER A 273 10.83 19.58 18.82
C SER A 273 11.17 20.54 19.95
N ASN A 274 12.45 20.64 20.31
CA ASN A 274 12.91 21.67 21.26
C ASN A 274 13.29 23.00 20.57
N VAL A 275 13.20 23.07 19.25
CA VAL A 275 13.48 24.26 18.43
C VAL A 275 12.45 24.40 17.31
N ASP A 276 12.29 25.61 16.79
CA ASP A 276 11.34 25.91 15.72
C ASP A 276 11.82 25.41 14.36
N ASP A 277 10.97 25.50 13.32
CA ASP A 277 11.17 25.15 11.91
C ASP A 277 11.93 23.82 11.65
N VAL A 278 11.51 22.73 12.28
CA VAL A 278 12.04 21.39 12.00
C VAL A 278 11.24 20.71 10.89
N ASP A 279 11.93 20.28 9.84
CA ASP A 279 11.35 19.52 8.75
C ASP A 279 11.28 18.02 9.10
N GLY A 280 10.08 17.59 9.49
CA GLY A 280 9.76 16.23 9.90
C GLY A 280 9.10 15.42 8.79
N SER A 281 9.57 14.21 8.54
CA SER A 281 8.88 13.22 7.70
C SER A 281 8.77 11.89 8.43
N ALA A 282 7.66 11.17 8.23
CA ALA A 282 7.42 9.89 8.88
C ALA A 282 6.38 9.08 8.13
N GLY A 283 6.34 7.79 8.42
CA GLY A 283 5.36 6.89 7.85
C GLY A 283 5.34 5.54 8.57
N PHE A 284 4.32 4.75 8.27
CA PHE A 284 4.12 3.43 8.85
C PHE A 284 3.43 2.47 7.88
N ASP A 285 3.65 1.18 8.14
CA ASP A 285 3.14 0.09 7.33
C ASP A 285 2.19 -0.78 8.15
N ILE A 286 0.96 -0.94 7.67
CA ILE A 286 -0.08 -1.75 8.30
C ILE A 286 -0.54 -2.83 7.32
N ILE A 287 -0.71 -4.05 7.81
CA ILE A 287 -1.47 -5.09 7.12
C ILE A 287 -2.88 -5.11 7.70
N LEU A 288 -3.87 -4.99 6.83
CA LEU A 288 -5.26 -5.22 7.17
C LEU A 288 -5.59 -6.68 6.92
N HIS A 289 -6.26 -7.30 7.87
CA HIS A 289 -6.77 -8.67 7.78
C HIS A 289 -8.23 -8.70 8.24
N PRO A 290 -9.02 -9.72 7.83
CA PRO A 290 -10.41 -9.79 8.26
C PRO A 290 -10.46 -9.97 9.79
N ASN A 291 -11.38 -9.23 10.41
CA ASN A 291 -11.81 -9.46 11.80
C ASN A 291 -12.61 -10.78 11.88
#